data_AF-A0A7X6T5P3-F1
#
_entry.id   AF-A0A7X6T5P3-F1
#
_cell.length_a   1.000
_cell.length_b   1.000
_cell.length_c   1.000
_cell.angle_alpha   90.00
_cell.angle_beta   90.00
_cell.angle_gamma   90.00
#
_symmetry.space_group_name_H-M   'P 1'
#
loop_
_entity.id
_entity.type
_entity.pdbx_description
1 polymer ?
#
loop_
_entity_poly.entity_id
_entity_poly.type
_entity_poly.pdbx_seq_one_letter_code
_entity_poly.pdbx_strand_id
1 'polypeptide(L)'
;MDIKNFKAGSCKEGYQYNYFLPEKINHPLTWTDPTINTLLEKASFKLGELNSFSHFVPDIDMFIIMHILKEAVVSSKIEGTRTNIADALSEERDIDPEKRDDWLEVHNYVE
;
A
#
# COMPACT_ATOMS: atom_id res chain seq x y z
N MET A 1 -9.62 -12.93 -20.25
CA MET A 1 -9.83 -11.64 -20.94
C MET A 1 -8.49 -10.92 -21.01
N ASP A 2 -8.10 -10.39 -22.17
CA ASP A 2 -6.90 -9.53 -22.23
C ASP A 2 -7.16 -8.26 -21.43
N ILE A 3 -6.29 -7.96 -20.46
CA ILE A 3 -6.38 -6.78 -19.59
C ILE A 3 -6.43 -5.48 -20.40
N LYS A 4 -5.79 -5.42 -21.57
CA LYS A 4 -5.83 -4.24 -22.46
C LYS A 4 -7.25 -3.95 -22.98
N ASN A 5 -8.08 -4.98 -23.04
CA ASN A 5 -9.46 -4.89 -23.51
C ASN A 5 -10.48 -4.86 -22.36
N PHE A 6 -10.02 -4.95 -21.10
CA PHE A 6 -10.91 -4.90 -19.95
C PHE A 6 -11.55 -3.51 -19.85
N LYS A 7 -12.87 -3.50 -19.71
CA LYS A 7 -13.64 -2.30 -19.39
C LYS A 7 -14.24 -2.49 -18.01
N ALA A 8 -14.08 -1.50 -17.12
CA ALA A 8 -14.54 -1.60 -15.74
C ALA A 8 -16.06 -1.75 -15.60
N GLY A 9 -16.81 -1.40 -16.65
CA GLY A 9 -18.26 -1.44 -16.67
C GLY A 9 -18.83 -0.47 -17.68
N SER A 10 -20.11 -0.16 -17.53
CA SER A 10 -20.81 0.81 -18.38
C SER A 10 -21.82 1.61 -17.57
N CYS A 11 -21.96 2.91 -17.87
CA CYS A 11 -23.09 3.69 -17.37
C CYS A 11 -24.36 3.24 -18.10
N LYS A 12 -25.42 2.97 -17.33
CA LYS A 12 -26.74 2.59 -17.82
C LYS A 12 -27.79 3.53 -17.28
N GLU A 13 -28.82 3.75 -18.08
CA GLU A 13 -30.00 4.50 -17.67
C GLU A 13 -31.04 3.53 -17.09
N GLY A 14 -31.47 3.81 -15.86
CA GLY A 14 -32.64 3.21 -15.23
C GLY A 14 -33.86 4.12 -15.38
N TYR A 15 -34.98 3.72 -14.81
CA TYR A 15 -36.17 4.59 -14.80
C TYR A 15 -35.93 5.80 -13.90
N GLN A 16 -35.69 6.97 -14.52
CA GLN A 16 -35.43 8.27 -13.86
C GLN A 16 -34.07 8.42 -13.15
N TYR A 17 -33.12 7.51 -13.33
CA TYR A 17 -31.77 7.65 -12.76
C TYR A 17 -30.72 6.99 -13.66
N ASN A 18 -29.45 7.41 -13.50
CA ASN A 18 -28.31 6.78 -14.16
C ASN A 18 -27.47 6.04 -13.13
N TYR A 19 -26.92 4.89 -13.51
CA TYR A 19 -26.07 4.10 -12.63
C TYR A 19 -24.91 3.47 -13.41
N PHE A 20 -23.76 3.32 -12.76
CA PHE A 20 -22.65 2.56 -13.30
C PHE A 20 -22.88 1.07 -13.00
N LEU A 21 -22.89 0.24 -14.05
CA LEU A 21 -22.94 -1.21 -13.92
C LEU A 21 -21.51 -1.77 -14.12
N PRO A 22 -20.86 -2.26 -13.05
CA PRO A 22 -19.54 -2.87 -13.15
C PRO A 22 -19.53 -4.12 -14.03
N GLU A 23 -18.41 -4.36 -14.69
CA GLU A 23 -18.15 -5.62 -15.40
C GLU A 23 -17.86 -6.75 -14.41
N LYS A 24 -18.16 -7.99 -14.79
CA LYS A 24 -17.88 -9.14 -13.93
C LYS A 24 -16.37 -9.35 -13.81
N ILE A 25 -15.84 -9.32 -12.58
CA ILE A 25 -14.40 -9.44 -12.31
C ILE A 25 -13.89 -10.88 -12.10
N ASN A 26 -14.79 -11.85 -11.86
CA ASN A 26 -14.43 -13.24 -11.57
C ASN A 26 -14.15 -14.06 -12.85
N HIS A 27 -13.16 -13.62 -13.63
CA HIS A 27 -12.65 -14.38 -14.77
C HIS A 27 -11.13 -14.24 -14.88
N PRO A 28 -10.43 -15.21 -15.48
CA PRO A 28 -9.00 -15.09 -15.70
C PRO A 28 -8.65 -13.84 -16.53
N LEU A 29 -7.78 -13.00 -15.98
CA LEU A 29 -7.14 -11.91 -16.71
C LEU A 29 -5.84 -12.43 -17.33
N THR A 30 -5.65 -12.11 -18.60
CA THR A 30 -4.44 -12.44 -19.36
C THR A 30 -3.84 -11.14 -19.89
N TRP A 31 -2.55 -11.12 -20.18
CA TRP A 31 -1.93 -10.00 -20.88
C TRP A 31 -1.11 -10.53 -22.06
N THR A 32 -1.13 -9.78 -23.15
CA THR A 32 -0.39 -10.12 -24.38
C THR A 32 0.93 -9.37 -24.52
N ASP A 33 1.15 -8.35 -23.68
CA ASP A 33 2.36 -7.55 -23.73
C ASP A 33 3.57 -8.31 -23.15
N PRO A 34 4.58 -8.64 -23.96
CA PRO A 34 5.75 -9.36 -23.47
C PRO A 34 6.57 -8.54 -22.46
N THR A 35 6.49 -7.20 -22.48
CA THR A 35 7.21 -6.38 -21.50
C THR A 35 6.72 -6.58 -20.07
N ILE A 36 5.44 -6.91 -19.89
CA ILE A 36 4.88 -7.22 -18.56
C ILE A 36 5.57 -8.46 -17.98
N ASN A 37 5.82 -9.50 -18.79
CA ASN A 37 6.52 -10.70 -18.32
C ASN A 37 7.96 -10.39 -17.89
N THR A 38 8.68 -9.58 -18.67
CA THR A 38 10.05 -9.15 -18.31
C THR A 38 10.06 -8.33 -17.01
N LEU A 39 9.08 -7.44 -16.82
CA LEU A 39 8.97 -6.66 -15.59
C LEU A 39 8.60 -7.56 -14.39
N LEU A 40 7.68 -8.51 -14.58
CA LEU A 40 7.29 -9.47 -13.56
C LEU A 40 8.46 -10.36 -13.13
N GLU A 41 9.26 -10.84 -14.08
CA GLU A 41 10.47 -11.62 -13.79
C GLU A 41 11.46 -10.80 -12.96
N LYS A 42 11.74 -9.56 -13.38
CA LYS A 42 12.63 -8.65 -12.64
C LYS A 42 12.12 -8.37 -11.23
N ALA A 43 10.82 -8.11 -11.08
CA ALA A 43 10.20 -7.87 -9.77
C ALA A 43 10.31 -9.12 -8.88
N SER A 44 9.98 -10.29 -9.43
CA SER A 44 10.09 -11.58 -8.72
C SER A 44 11.53 -11.86 -8.26
N PHE A 45 12.51 -11.60 -9.12
CA PHE A 45 13.92 -11.75 -8.79
C PHE A 45 14.34 -10.82 -7.65
N LYS A 46 13.97 -9.53 -7.71
CA LYS A 46 14.29 -8.54 -6.67
C LYS A 46 13.62 -8.86 -5.33
N LEU A 47 12.39 -9.38 -5.35
CA LEU A 47 11.72 -9.87 -4.15
C LEU A 47 12.42 -11.11 -3.57
N GLY A 48 12.89 -12.01 -4.42
CA GLY A 48 13.71 -13.16 -4.00
C GLY A 48 15.04 -12.74 -3.36
N GLU A 49 15.73 -11.75 -3.94
CA GLU A 49 16.93 -11.15 -3.33
C GLU A 49 16.62 -10.53 -1.96
N LEU A 50 15.54 -9.73 -1.84
CA LEU A 50 15.12 -9.14 -0.57
C LEU A 50 14.83 -10.20 0.49
N ASN A 51 14.08 -11.24 0.13
CA ASN A 51 13.80 -12.37 1.02
C ASN A 51 15.09 -13.11 1.43
N SER A 52 16.05 -13.23 0.53
CA SER A 52 17.35 -13.85 0.84
C SER A 52 18.13 -13.00 1.84
N PHE A 53 18.16 -11.68 1.66
CA PHE A 53 18.82 -10.77 2.59
C PHE A 53 18.20 -10.79 4.00
N SER A 54 16.91 -11.04 4.08
CA SER A 54 16.17 -11.09 5.33
C SER A 54 16.71 -12.14 6.33
N HIS A 55 17.31 -13.22 5.83
CA HIS A 55 17.93 -14.27 6.66
C HIS A 55 19.22 -13.82 7.37
N PHE A 56 19.84 -12.72 6.94
CA PHE A 56 21.04 -12.18 7.60
C PHE A 56 20.69 -11.11 8.65
N VAL A 57 19.43 -10.72 8.76
CA VAL A 57 18.98 -9.73 9.74
C VAL A 57 18.75 -10.44 11.08
N PRO A 58 19.33 -9.94 12.19
CA PRO A 58 19.18 -10.57 13.51
C PRO A 58 17.74 -10.62 14.02
N ASP A 59 16.96 -9.58 13.74
CA ASP A 59 15.55 -9.47 14.08
C ASP A 59 14.80 -8.83 12.91
N ILE A 60 14.10 -9.68 12.16
CA ILE A 60 13.37 -9.28 10.95
C ILE A 60 12.09 -8.50 11.29
N ASP A 61 11.44 -8.83 12.41
CA ASP A 61 10.19 -8.19 12.80
C ASP A 61 10.44 -6.73 13.19
N MET A 62 11.51 -6.48 13.96
CA MET A 62 11.95 -5.12 14.26
C MET A 62 12.32 -4.35 12.98
N PHE A 63 13.01 -4.99 12.03
CA PHE A 63 13.38 -4.36 10.77
C PHE A 63 12.14 -4.00 9.92
N ILE A 64 11.13 -4.86 9.88
CA ILE A 64 9.87 -4.62 9.16
C ILE A 64 9.10 -3.46 9.80
N ILE A 65 8.90 -3.48 11.12
CA ILE A 65 8.18 -2.43 11.84
C ILE A 65 8.81 -1.05 11.59
N MET A 66 10.14 -0.97 11.61
CA MET A 66 10.86 0.28 11.31
C MET A 66 10.59 0.80 9.89
N HIS A 67 10.45 -0.09 8.89
CA HIS A 67 10.14 0.32 7.52
C HIS A 67 8.69 0.75 7.36
N ILE A 68 7.77 0.05 8.00
CA ILE A 68 6.34 0.41 8.00
C ILE A 68 6.16 1.79 8.66
N LEU A 69 6.73 2.01 9.85
CA LEU A 69 6.67 3.30 10.53
C LEU A 69 7.29 4.43 9.71
N LYS A 70 8.43 4.17 9.06
CA LYS A 70 9.06 5.17 8.18
C LYS A 70 8.16 5.53 7.01
N GLU A 71 7.50 4.55 6.40
CA GLU A 71 6.59 4.77 5.29
C GLU A 71 5.33 5.50 5.75
N ALA A 72 4.72 5.09 6.86
CA ALA A 72 3.58 5.74 7.50
C ALA A 72 3.85 7.23 7.79
N VAL A 73 5.00 7.55 8.40
CA VAL A 73 5.41 8.94 8.66
C VAL A 73 5.54 9.74 7.37
N VAL A 74 6.14 9.16 6.32
CA VAL A 74 6.30 9.86 5.04
C VAL A 74 4.96 10.05 4.34
N SER A 75 4.09 9.05 4.38
CA SER A 75 2.76 9.06 3.76
C SER A 75 1.85 10.07 4.44
N SER A 76 1.66 9.97 5.76
CA SER A 76 0.86 10.94 6.55
C SER A 76 1.40 12.37 6.44
N LYS A 77 2.72 12.55 6.28
CA LYS A 77 3.29 13.89 6.05
C LYS A 77 2.84 14.53 4.74
N ILE A 78 2.49 13.75 3.71
CA ILE A 78 1.90 14.26 2.47
C ILE A 78 0.49 14.79 2.74
N GLU A 79 -0.21 14.20 3.71
CA GLU A 79 -1.59 14.55 4.10
C GLU A 79 -1.65 15.71 5.11
N GLY A 80 -0.51 16.09 5.72
CA GLY A 80 -0.37 17.28 6.55
C GLY A 80 0.18 17.02 7.96
N THR A 81 0.39 15.75 8.30
CA THR A 81 0.78 15.27 9.63
C THR A 81 2.22 15.66 9.96
N ARG A 82 2.46 16.06 11.21
CA ARG A 82 3.75 16.60 11.66
C ARG A 82 4.57 15.63 12.51
N THR A 83 4.04 14.43 12.75
CA THR A 83 4.75 13.34 13.44
C THR A 83 6.06 13.03 12.73
N ASN A 84 7.14 12.99 13.51
CA ASN A 84 8.45 12.56 13.02
C ASN A 84 8.73 11.12 13.46
N ILE A 85 9.81 10.52 12.94
CA ILE A 85 10.12 9.11 13.22
C ILE A 85 10.45 8.82 14.70
N ALA A 86 10.98 9.81 15.44
CA ALA A 86 11.26 9.63 16.86
C ALA A 86 9.98 9.62 17.69
N ASP A 87 9.04 10.52 17.36
CA ASP A 87 7.72 10.56 17.98
C ASP A 87 6.94 9.27 17.65
N ALA A 88 6.99 8.81 16.39
CA ALA A 88 6.35 7.57 15.95
C ALA A 88 6.90 6.28 16.60
N LEU A 89 8.10 6.33 17.18
CA LEU A 89 8.70 5.22 17.93
C LEU A 89 8.45 5.31 19.44
N SER A 90 7.89 6.41 19.92
CA SER A 90 7.64 6.66 21.34
C SER A 90 6.25 6.18 21.73
N GLU A 91 6.08 5.80 23.00
CA GLU A 91 4.75 5.47 23.54
C GLU A 91 3.88 6.74 23.61
N GLU A 92 2.56 6.60 23.41
CA GLU A 92 1.61 7.73 23.45
C GLU A 92 1.74 8.60 24.71
N ARG A 93 2.05 7.97 25.86
CA ARG A 93 2.21 8.67 27.14
C ARG A 93 3.36 9.68 27.14
N ASP A 94 4.37 9.45 26.30
CA ASP A 94 5.57 10.27 26.17
C ASP A 94 5.42 11.35 25.08
N ILE A 95 4.26 11.39 24.40
CA ILE A 95 3.91 12.39 23.40
C ILE A 95 3.15 13.55 24.06
N ASP A 96 3.59 14.77 23.74
CA ASP A 96 2.89 16.01 24.10
C ASP A 96 1.41 15.91 23.69
N PRO A 97 0.44 16.24 24.57
CA PRO A 97 -0.99 16.10 24.27
C PRO A 97 -1.42 16.76 22.96
N GLU A 98 -0.79 17.88 22.59
CA GLU A 98 -1.06 18.64 21.35
C GLU A 98 -0.63 17.92 20.06
N LYS A 99 0.22 16.88 20.16
CA LYS A 99 0.73 16.10 19.02
C LYS A 99 0.11 14.69 18.93
N ARG A 100 -0.75 14.32 19.88
CA ARG A 100 -1.29 12.95 19.96
C ARG A 100 -2.20 12.59 18.81
N ASP A 101 -2.95 13.55 18.27
CA ASP A 101 -3.81 13.32 17.11
C ASP A 101 -2.96 12.90 15.88
N ASP A 102 -1.91 13.67 15.58
CA ASP A 102 -0.95 13.38 14.51
C ASP A 102 -0.19 12.06 14.76
N TRP A 103 0.12 11.74 16.03
CA TRP A 103 0.80 10.49 16.40
C TRP A 103 -0.12 9.27 16.20
N LEU A 104 -1.38 9.41 16.57
CA LEU A 104 -2.40 8.37 16.45
C LEU A 104 -2.70 8.06 14.99
N GLU A 105 -2.72 9.06 14.12
CA GLU A 105 -2.88 8.86 12.68
C GLU A 105 -1.77 7.96 12.09
N VAL A 106 -0.51 8.22 12.45
CA VAL A 106 0.62 7.39 12.02
C VAL A 106 0.53 5.98 12.59
N HIS A 107 0.12 5.81 13.85
CA HIS A 107 -0.03 4.48 14.45
C HIS A 107 -1.19 3.67 13.85
N ASN A 108 -2.32 4.31 13.57
CA ASN A 108 -3.47 3.68 12.89
C ASN A 108 -3.14 3.24 11.46
N TYR A 109 -2.11 3.81 10.83
CA TYR A 109 -1.63 3.34 9.52
C TYR A 109 -0.86 2.02 9.64
N VAL A 110 -0.20 1.79 10.78
CA VAL A 110 0.65 0.61 11.01
C VAL A 110 -0.15 -0.59 11.55
N GLU A 111 -1.19 -0.35 12.34
CA GLU A 111 -2.13 -1.37 12.86
C GLU A 111 -3.07 -1.96 11.79
#